data_AF-A0A422MVT7-F1
#
_entry.id   AF-A0A422MVT7-F1
#
_cell.length_a   1.000
_cell.length_b   1.000
_cell.length_c   1.000
_cell.angle_alpha   90.00
_cell.angle_beta   90.00
_cell.angle_gamma   90.00
#
_symmetry.space_group_name_H-M   'P 1'
#
loop_
_entity.id
_entity.type
_entity.pdbx_description
1 polymer ?
#
loop_
_entity_poly.entity_id
_entity_poly.type
_entity_poly.pdbx_seq_one_letter_code
_entity_poly.pdbx_strand_id
1 'polypeptide(L)'
;MQGRSVGRFTLHSAIAMLLSLMVRVLTGIFGYLDFGSRATVSALLLYDPVKEPAAMVAYIGVLVKLCASYPLLTMVTRNSLYHSFGWHPGTPPFWRHCIFVVGLAVASLLCGLFIPNINTVFGLIGALCGGISGFILPALLIMYGGNWSLRSAGFMHYTLTHFLLIAGVTMAVFGTCDTIYSVVSGD
;
A
#
# COMPACT_ATOMS: atom_id res chain seq x y z
N MET A 1 -12.62 25.41 12.22
CA MET A 1 -11.42 24.52 12.13
C MET A 1 -10.24 25.22 12.80
N GLN A 2 -10.29 25.42 14.12
CA GLN A 2 -9.39 26.30 14.87
C GLN A 2 -8.33 25.45 15.59
N GLY A 3 -7.04 25.61 15.27
CA GLY A 3 -5.92 25.02 16.04
C GLY A 3 -5.10 23.90 15.39
N ARG A 4 -5.14 23.71 14.05
CA ARG A 4 -4.27 22.75 13.36
C ARG A 4 -2.84 23.30 13.26
N SER A 5 -2.04 23.12 14.32
CA SER A 5 -0.59 23.33 14.24
C SER A 5 0.05 22.14 13.52
N VAL A 6 0.81 22.44 12.46
CA VAL A 6 1.55 21.45 11.64
C VAL A 6 2.42 20.56 12.52
N GLY A 7 3.05 21.11 13.57
CA GLY A 7 3.90 20.36 14.49
C GLY A 7 3.15 19.29 15.29
N ARG A 8 1.91 19.56 15.72
CA ARG A 8 1.09 18.57 16.45
C ARG A 8 0.64 17.45 15.52
N PHE A 9 0.29 17.78 14.27
CA PHE A 9 -0.07 16.77 13.27
C PHE A 9 1.11 15.84 12.99
N THR A 10 2.30 16.38 12.72
CA THR A 10 3.51 15.58 12.48
C THR A 10 3.89 14.73 13.69
N LEU A 11 3.77 15.26 14.92
CA LEU A 11 4.03 14.49 16.14
C LEU A 11 3.07 13.30 16.27
N HIS A 12 1.75 13.51 16.09
CA HIS A 12 0.78 12.42 16.16
C HIS A 12 1.00 11.39 15.05
N SER A 13 1.32 11.82 13.82
CA SER A 13 1.70 10.93 12.73
C SER A 13 2.96 10.13 13.05
N ALA A 14 3.98 10.76 13.61
CA ALA A 14 5.23 10.09 13.99
C ALA A 14 5.00 9.03 15.07
N ILE A 15 4.21 9.35 16.10
CA ILE A 15 3.85 8.39 17.16
C ILE A 15 3.07 7.22 16.57
N ALA A 16 2.09 7.47 15.69
CA ALA A 16 1.31 6.41 15.05
C ALA A 16 2.18 5.52 14.15
N MET A 17 3.10 6.10 13.38
CA MET A 17 4.04 5.34 12.55
C MET A 17 4.99 4.49 13.40
N LEU A 18 5.55 5.05 14.47
CA LEU A 18 6.42 4.32 15.39
C LEU A 18 5.70 3.14 16.05
N LEU A 19 4.47 3.36 16.52
CA LEU A 19 3.64 2.29 17.09
C LEU A 19 3.36 1.20 16.05
N SER A 20 3.00 1.59 14.83
CA SER A 20 2.74 0.63 13.74
C SER A 20 3.98 -0.18 13.37
N LEU A 21 5.17 0.44 13.40
CA LEU A 21 6.45 -0.22 13.15
C LEU A 21 6.74 -1.24 14.24
N MET A 22 6.59 -0.86 15.51
CA MET A 22 6.79 -1.76 16.64
C MET A 22 5.89 -2.99 16.56
N VAL A 23 4.59 -2.80 16.31
CA VAL A 23 3.65 -3.92 16.16
C VAL A 23 4.06 -4.83 15.00
N ARG A 24 4.39 -4.27 13.83
CA ARG A 24 4.78 -5.07 12.65
C ARG A 24 6.09 -5.83 12.87
N VAL A 25 7.07 -5.23 13.53
CA VAL A 25 8.36 -5.88 13.87
C VAL A 25 8.13 -7.02 14.84
N LEU A 26 7.34 -6.81 15.90
CA LEU A 26 6.99 -7.88 16.84
C LEU A 26 6.24 -9.02 16.14
N THR A 27 5.24 -8.72 15.31
CA THR A 27 4.53 -9.74 14.51
C THR A 27 5.48 -10.51 13.59
N GLY A 28 6.44 -9.83 12.95
CA GLY A 28 7.43 -10.46 12.10
C GLY A 28 8.37 -11.40 12.88
N ILE A 29 8.90 -10.95 14.02
CA ILE A 29 9.79 -11.74 14.87
C ILE A 29 9.06 -12.96 15.43
N PHE A 30 7.89 -12.78 16.05
CA PHE A 30 7.12 -13.90 16.60
C PHE A 30 6.64 -14.85 15.50
N GLY A 31 6.19 -14.34 14.36
CA GLY A 31 5.81 -15.17 13.22
C GLY A 31 6.99 -16.00 12.67
N TYR A 32 8.19 -15.41 12.58
CA TYR A 32 9.38 -16.14 12.14
C TYR A 32 9.84 -17.19 13.16
N LEU A 33 9.77 -16.88 14.47
CA LEU A 33 10.15 -17.82 15.52
C LEU A 33 9.20 -19.03 15.60
N ASP A 34 7.92 -18.85 15.29
CA ASP A 34 6.91 -19.90 15.38
C ASP A 34 6.95 -20.86 14.16
N PHE A 35 7.15 -20.31 12.96
CA PHE A 35 7.15 -21.11 11.73
C PHE A 35 8.55 -21.50 11.21
N GLY A 36 9.60 -20.88 11.73
CA GLY A 36 10.98 -21.10 11.29
C GLY A 36 11.14 -20.95 9.78
N SER A 37 11.80 -21.92 9.14
CA SER A 37 12.01 -21.94 7.68
C SER A 37 10.75 -22.17 6.84
N ARG A 38 9.60 -22.47 7.47
CA ARG A 38 8.31 -22.66 6.78
C ARG A 38 7.48 -21.38 6.70
N ALA A 39 7.99 -20.24 7.19
CA ALA A 39 7.28 -18.96 7.20
C ALA A 39 6.89 -18.53 5.78
N THR A 40 5.63 -18.77 5.40
CA THR A 40 5.04 -18.26 4.15
C THR A 40 4.45 -16.87 4.35
N VAL A 41 4.34 -16.10 3.26
CA VAL A 41 3.76 -14.73 3.25
C VAL A 41 2.36 -14.69 3.90
N SER A 42 1.59 -15.77 3.82
CA SER A 42 0.38 -15.98 4.62
C SER A 42 0.66 -16.86 5.83
N ALA A 43 0.98 -16.25 6.98
CA ALA A 43 1.07 -16.97 8.26
C ALA A 43 -0.23 -17.72 8.61
N LEU A 44 -1.38 -17.20 8.16
CA LEU A 44 -2.70 -17.82 8.38
C LEU A 44 -2.84 -19.16 7.67
N LEU A 45 -2.37 -19.29 6.42
CA LEU A 45 -2.49 -20.53 5.62
C LEU A 45 -1.68 -21.69 6.20
N LEU A 46 -0.68 -21.38 7.02
CA LEU A 46 0.18 -22.36 7.65
C LEU A 46 -0.42 -22.94 8.94
N TYR A 47 -1.39 -22.24 9.52
CA TYR A 47 -2.19 -22.73 10.64
C TYR A 47 -3.34 -23.61 10.17
N ASP A 48 -3.46 -24.81 10.74
CA ASP A 48 -4.61 -25.68 10.52
C ASP A 48 -5.82 -25.16 11.31
N PRO A 49 -6.82 -24.54 10.65
CA PRO A 49 -7.90 -23.83 11.33
C PRO A 49 -8.81 -24.76 12.14
N VAL A 50 -8.75 -26.08 11.90
CA VAL A 50 -9.57 -27.08 12.58
C VAL A 50 -8.94 -27.56 13.88
N LYS A 51 -7.60 -27.51 13.99
CA LYS A 51 -6.88 -27.99 15.18
C LYS A 51 -6.67 -26.91 16.23
N GLU A 52 -6.65 -25.63 15.83
CA GLU A 52 -6.34 -24.53 16.72
C GLU A 52 -7.41 -23.42 16.72
N PRO A 53 -8.20 -23.27 17.80
CA PRO A 53 -9.30 -22.31 17.84
C PRO A 53 -8.82 -20.85 17.75
N ALA A 54 -7.60 -20.55 18.20
CA ALA A 54 -7.01 -19.22 18.09
C ALA A 54 -6.78 -18.80 16.63
N ALA A 55 -6.31 -19.72 15.78
CA ALA A 55 -6.15 -19.47 14.36
C ALA A 55 -7.50 -19.22 13.67
N MET A 56 -8.55 -19.96 14.05
CA MET A 56 -9.89 -19.79 13.50
C MET A 56 -10.45 -18.39 13.80
N VAL A 57 -10.24 -17.87 15.02
CA VAL A 57 -10.63 -16.50 15.37
C VAL A 57 -9.85 -15.47 14.54
N ALA A 58 -8.55 -15.68 14.33
CA ALA A 58 -7.74 -14.81 13.47
C ALA A 58 -8.24 -14.79 12.02
N TYR A 59 -8.62 -15.94 11.47
CA TYR A 59 -9.24 -16.06 10.15
C TYR A 59 -10.54 -15.26 10.05
N ILE A 60 -11.44 -15.40 11.01
CA ILE A 60 -12.70 -14.64 11.06
C ILE A 60 -12.41 -13.13 11.14
N GLY A 61 -11.45 -12.72 11.97
CA GLY A 61 -11.03 -11.33 12.09
C GLY A 61 -10.52 -10.74 10.77
N VAL A 62 -9.71 -11.50 10.03
CA VAL A 62 -9.23 -11.08 8.70
C VAL A 62 -10.37 -11.01 7.69
N LEU A 63 -11.29 -11.97 7.69
CA LEU A 63 -12.47 -11.95 6.81
C LEU A 63 -13.33 -10.70 7.06
N VAL A 64 -13.65 -10.39 8.33
CA VAL A 64 -14.43 -9.20 8.69
C VAL A 64 -13.70 -7.93 8.26
N LYS A 65 -12.38 -7.84 8.49
CA LYS A 65 -11.57 -6.71 8.04
C LYS A 65 -11.61 -6.53 6.52
N LEU A 66 -11.47 -7.61 5.75
CA LEU A 66 -11.49 -7.57 4.29
C LEU A 66 -12.86 -7.10 3.78
N CYS A 67 -13.95 -7.64 4.35
CA CYS A 67 -15.32 -7.20 4.03
C CYS A 67 -15.54 -5.71 4.30
N ALA A 68 -15.02 -5.19 5.41
CA ALA A 68 -15.13 -3.77 5.74
C ALA A 68 -14.22 -2.87 4.88
N SER A 69 -13.03 -3.36 4.51
CA SER A 69 -12.03 -2.56 3.77
C SER A 69 -12.33 -2.48 2.27
N TYR A 70 -12.85 -3.55 1.68
CA TYR A 70 -13.14 -3.62 0.25
C TYR A 70 -14.02 -2.47 -0.30
N PRO A 71 -15.16 -2.10 0.32
CA PRO A 71 -15.98 -0.98 -0.16
C PRO A 71 -15.26 0.37 -0.04
N LEU A 72 -14.45 0.55 1.02
CA LEU A 72 -13.66 1.78 1.21
C LEU A 72 -12.61 1.93 0.10
N LEU A 73 -11.91 0.85 -0.24
CA LEU A 73 -10.93 0.85 -1.33
C LEU A 73 -11.60 1.14 -2.67
N THR A 74 -12.73 0.48 -2.94
CA THR A 74 -13.52 0.69 -4.17
C THR A 74 -14.00 2.15 -4.30
N MET A 75 -14.38 2.78 -3.19
CA MET A 75 -14.77 4.19 -3.17
C MET A 75 -13.62 5.13 -3.56
N VAL A 76 -12.42 4.90 -3.03
CA VAL A 76 -11.24 5.71 -3.36
C VAL A 76 -10.86 5.53 -4.82
N THR A 77 -10.77 4.28 -5.30
CA THR A 77 -10.45 3.97 -6.71
C THR A 77 -11.44 4.64 -7.65
N ARG A 78 -12.75 4.58 -7.34
CA ARG A 78 -13.78 5.26 -8.12
C ARG A 78 -13.56 6.76 -8.19
N ASN A 79 -13.33 7.42 -7.04
CA ASN A 79 -13.15 8.86 -7.01
C ASN A 79 -11.90 9.29 -7.79
N SER A 80 -10.80 8.52 -7.68
CA SER A 80 -9.59 8.73 -8.47
C SER A 80 -9.85 8.59 -9.98
N LEU A 81 -10.56 7.54 -10.40
CA LEU A 81 -10.89 7.33 -11.81
C LEU A 81 -11.81 8.42 -12.36
N TYR A 82 -12.83 8.86 -11.60
CA TYR A 82 -13.70 9.96 -12.03
C TYR A 82 -12.92 11.26 -12.24
N HIS A 83 -11.91 11.52 -11.41
CA HIS A 83 -11.01 12.65 -11.60
C HIS A 83 -10.12 12.47 -12.83
N SER A 84 -9.56 11.29 -13.07
CA SER A 84 -8.73 10.98 -14.24
C SER A 84 -9.49 11.07 -15.57
N PHE A 85 -10.78 10.70 -15.59
CA PHE A 85 -11.64 10.80 -16.78
C PHE A 85 -12.27 12.19 -16.96
N GLY A 86 -11.98 13.16 -16.09
CA GLY A 86 -12.53 14.52 -16.17
C GLY A 86 -14.05 14.59 -15.97
N TRP A 87 -14.66 13.54 -15.40
CA TRP A 87 -16.09 13.53 -15.13
C TRP A 87 -16.40 14.40 -13.92
N HIS A 88 -17.15 15.48 -14.17
CA HIS A 88 -17.65 16.35 -13.13
C HIS A 88 -18.52 15.53 -12.14
N PRO A 89 -18.29 15.61 -10.82
CA PRO A 89 -19.03 14.84 -9.80
C PRO A 89 -20.55 15.10 -9.72
N GLY A 90 -21.09 15.91 -10.62
CA GLY A 90 -22.46 16.44 -10.57
C GLY A 90 -23.52 15.57 -11.24
N THR A 91 -23.51 14.24 -11.04
CA THR A 91 -24.46 13.21 -11.54
C THR A 91 -24.05 12.46 -12.83
N PRO A 92 -23.11 11.50 -12.75
CA PRO A 92 -23.16 10.38 -13.69
C PRO A 92 -24.50 9.62 -13.49
N PRO A 93 -25.25 9.28 -14.55
CA PRO A 93 -26.46 8.47 -14.41
C PRO A 93 -26.14 7.17 -13.67
N PHE A 94 -27.04 6.74 -12.77
CA PHE A 94 -26.85 5.57 -11.89
C PHE A 94 -26.37 4.33 -12.65
N TRP A 95 -26.83 4.13 -13.88
CA TRP A 95 -26.39 3.05 -14.76
C TRP A 95 -24.90 3.09 -15.09
N ARG A 96 -24.34 4.27 -15.42
CA ARG A 96 -22.89 4.41 -15.66
C ARG A 96 -22.13 4.13 -14.37
N HIS A 97 -22.60 4.66 -13.25
CA HIS A 97 -21.98 4.39 -11.95
C HIS A 97 -21.93 2.90 -11.62
N CYS A 98 -23.06 2.18 -11.77
CA CYS A 98 -23.15 0.74 -11.56
C CYS A 98 -22.22 -0.05 -12.50
N ILE A 99 -22.20 0.27 -13.79
CA ILE A 99 -21.31 -0.42 -14.75
C ILE A 99 -19.84 -0.26 -14.35
N PHE A 100 -19.41 0.93 -13.93
CA PHE A 100 -18.03 1.16 -13.50
C PHE A 100 -17.67 0.39 -12.22
N VAL A 101 -18.54 0.42 -11.20
CA VAL A 101 -18.27 -0.26 -9.92
C VAL A 101 -18.32 -1.78 -10.09
N VAL A 102 -19.31 -2.31 -10.81
CA VAL A 102 -19.41 -3.74 -11.12
C VAL A 102 -18.23 -4.16 -12.00
N GLY A 103 -17.84 -3.34 -12.98
CA GLY A 103 -16.67 -3.60 -13.81
C GLY A 103 -15.39 -3.70 -12.99
N LEU A 104 -15.17 -2.79 -12.04
CA LEU A 104 -14.02 -2.85 -11.11
C LEU A 104 -14.08 -4.10 -10.22
N ALA A 105 -15.25 -4.47 -9.71
CA ALA A 105 -15.42 -5.65 -8.89
C ALA A 105 -15.13 -6.94 -9.68
N VAL A 106 -15.67 -7.06 -10.89
CA VAL A 106 -15.41 -8.19 -11.80
C VAL A 106 -13.94 -8.24 -12.17
N ALA A 107 -13.31 -7.12 -12.50
CA ALA A 107 -11.88 -7.07 -12.79
C ALA A 107 -11.05 -7.54 -11.58
N SER A 108 -11.40 -7.10 -10.37
CA SER A 108 -10.71 -7.54 -9.15
C SER A 108 -10.90 -9.04 -8.88
N LEU A 109 -12.09 -9.58 -9.15
CA LEU A 109 -12.39 -11.01 -9.04
C LEU A 109 -11.57 -11.82 -10.05
N LEU A 110 -11.52 -11.38 -11.31
CA LEU A 110 -10.72 -12.03 -12.35
C LEU A 110 -9.23 -12.00 -12.00
N CYS A 111 -8.70 -10.86 -11.56
CA CYS A 111 -7.31 -10.77 -11.10
C CYS A 111 -7.04 -11.72 -9.92
N GLY A 112 -7.94 -11.80 -8.94
CA GLY A 112 -7.81 -12.71 -7.81
C GLY A 112 -7.93 -14.20 -8.19
N LEU A 113 -8.70 -14.51 -9.23
CA LEU A 113 -8.87 -15.87 -9.75
C LEU A 113 -7.64 -16.33 -10.56
N PHE A 114 -7.07 -15.45 -11.38
CA PHE A 114 -5.95 -15.78 -12.26
C PHE A 114 -4.57 -15.64 -11.60
N ILE A 115 -4.45 -14.85 -10.52
CA ILE A 115 -3.18 -14.64 -9.80
C ILE A 115 -3.31 -15.25 -8.40
N PRO A 116 -3.03 -16.56 -8.24
CA PRO A 116 -3.13 -17.24 -6.95
C PRO A 116 -2.00 -16.85 -5.97
N ASN A 117 -0.94 -16.20 -6.46
CA ASN A 117 0.19 -15.78 -5.64
C ASN A 117 0.02 -14.36 -5.10
N ILE A 118 -0.43 -14.26 -3.85
CA ILE A 118 -0.53 -13.00 -3.11
C ILE A 118 0.84 -12.30 -2.95
N ASN A 119 1.94 -13.04 -2.99
CA ASN A 119 3.29 -12.49 -2.88
C ASN A 119 3.58 -11.56 -4.05
N THR A 120 3.37 -12.05 -5.27
CA THR A 120 3.53 -11.27 -6.50
C THR A 120 2.67 -10.00 -6.47
N VAL A 121 1.41 -10.12 -6.05
CA VAL A 121 0.49 -8.98 -6.01
C VAL A 121 0.94 -7.93 -5.00
N PHE A 122 1.28 -8.34 -3.76
CA PHE A 122 1.76 -7.41 -2.74
C PHE A 122 3.14 -6.84 -3.04
N GLY A 123 4.02 -7.62 -3.67
CA GLY A 123 5.35 -7.19 -4.13
C GLY A 123 5.24 -6.11 -5.21
N LEU A 124 4.47 -6.36 -6.27
CA LEU A 124 4.28 -5.41 -7.36
C LEU A 124 3.58 -4.14 -6.90
N ILE A 125 2.46 -4.28 -6.16
CA ILE A 125 1.71 -3.12 -5.66
C ILE A 125 2.56 -2.34 -4.66
N GLY A 126 3.29 -3.01 -3.78
CA GLY A 126 4.18 -2.38 -2.81
C GLY A 126 5.32 -1.61 -3.47
N ALA A 127 5.98 -2.20 -4.46
CA ALA A 127 7.07 -1.59 -5.20
C ALA A 127 6.61 -0.36 -6.00
N LEU A 128 5.52 -0.49 -6.77
CA LEU A 128 5.00 0.60 -7.60
C LEU A 128 4.34 1.69 -6.76
N CYS A 129 3.37 1.33 -5.92
CA CYS A 129 2.64 2.31 -5.12
C CYS A 129 3.54 2.92 -4.06
N GLY A 130 4.33 2.11 -3.33
CA GLY A 130 5.25 2.60 -2.31
C GLY A 130 6.37 3.46 -2.89
N GLY A 131 6.98 3.04 -4.00
CA GLY A 131 8.00 3.82 -4.70
C GLY A 131 7.46 5.13 -5.24
N ILE A 132 6.37 5.09 -6.01
CA ILE A 132 5.81 6.27 -6.68
C ILE A 132 5.16 7.23 -5.68
N SER A 133 4.20 6.76 -4.89
CA SER A 133 3.43 7.63 -3.98
C SER A 133 4.17 7.97 -2.69
N GLY A 134 4.99 7.04 -2.19
CA GLY A 134 5.69 7.21 -0.91
C GLY A 134 7.00 7.99 -1.02
N PHE A 135 7.72 7.87 -2.14
CA PHE A 135 9.07 8.45 -2.27
C PHE A 135 9.19 9.43 -3.45
N ILE A 136 8.80 9.03 -4.66
CA ILE A 136 8.99 9.84 -5.87
C ILE A 136 8.12 11.10 -5.84
N LEU A 137 6.82 10.97 -5.59
CA LEU A 137 5.87 12.08 -5.59
C LEU A 137 6.20 13.17 -4.55
N PRO A 138 6.47 12.86 -3.26
CA PRO A 138 6.87 13.90 -2.31
C PRO A 138 8.21 14.55 -2.67
N ALA A 139 9.18 13.80 -3.22
CA ALA A 139 10.44 14.37 -3.68
C ALA A 139 10.24 15.37 -4.84
N LEU A 140 9.40 15.02 -5.81
CA LEU A 140 9.05 15.90 -6.92
C LEU A 140 8.28 17.15 -6.45
N LEU A 141 7.33 17.01 -5.52
CA LEU A 141 6.58 18.15 -4.99
C LEU A 141 7.48 19.17 -4.28
N ILE A 142 8.50 18.70 -3.53
CA ILE A 142 9.45 19.59 -2.87
C ILE A 142 10.37 20.29 -3.89
N MET A 143 10.78 19.59 -4.93
CA MET A 143 11.65 20.11 -5.99
C MET A 143 10.97 21.12 -6.91
N TYR A 144 9.72 20.87 -7.30
CA TYR A 144 8.96 21.76 -8.19
C TYR A 144 8.17 22.84 -7.44
N GLY A 145 7.83 22.63 -6.16
CA GLY A 145 7.03 23.57 -5.37
C GLY A 145 7.84 24.63 -4.61
N GLY A 146 9.12 24.38 -4.33
CA GLY A 146 10.03 25.36 -3.73
C GLY A 146 10.93 25.97 -4.80
N ASN A 147 11.10 27.29 -4.83
CA ASN A 147 11.96 28.00 -5.79
C ASN A 147 13.42 27.50 -5.66
N TRP A 148 13.78 26.48 -6.44
CA TRP A 148 14.83 25.53 -6.11
C TRP A 148 16.21 26.11 -6.41
N SER A 149 16.93 26.53 -5.37
CA SER A 149 18.36 26.82 -5.45
C SER A 149 19.08 26.31 -4.19
N LEU A 150 20.33 25.86 -4.36
CA LEU A 150 21.24 25.42 -3.29
C LEU A 150 21.35 26.44 -2.13
N ARG A 151 21.06 27.71 -2.43
CA ARG A 151 21.14 28.85 -1.51
C ARG A 151 19.88 29.05 -0.66
N SER A 152 18.74 28.48 -1.05
CA SER A 152 17.45 28.68 -0.38
C SER A 152 17.00 27.52 0.52
N ALA A 153 17.46 26.28 0.26
CA ALA A 153 16.99 25.08 0.97
C ALA A 153 18.00 24.50 1.98
N GLY A 154 19.28 24.87 1.87
CA GLY A 154 20.36 24.25 2.66
C GLY A 154 20.78 22.88 2.12
N PHE A 155 22.05 22.54 2.33
CA PHE A 155 22.67 21.32 1.79
C PHE A 155 21.93 20.03 2.18
N MET A 156 21.44 19.96 3.43
CA MET A 156 20.78 18.76 3.97
C MET A 156 19.43 18.45 3.33
N HIS A 157 18.60 19.47 3.06
CA HIS A 157 17.32 19.23 2.38
C HIS A 157 17.55 18.87 0.91
N TYR A 158 18.56 19.48 0.27
CA TYR A 158 18.92 19.17 -1.11
C TYR A 158 19.38 17.73 -1.30
N THR A 159 20.31 17.26 -0.45
CA THR A 159 20.81 15.87 -0.53
C THR A 159 19.72 14.86 -0.17
N LEU A 160 18.90 15.14 0.83
CA LEU A 160 17.81 14.26 1.26
C LEU A 160 16.75 14.08 0.17
N THR A 161 16.35 15.15 -0.53
CA THR A 161 15.35 15.06 -1.61
C THR A 161 15.86 14.22 -2.79
N HIS A 162 17.13 14.37 -3.18
CA HIS A 162 17.72 13.54 -4.23
C HIS A 162 17.84 12.07 -3.79
N PHE A 163 18.25 11.83 -2.55
CA PHE A 163 18.30 10.48 -1.99
C PHE A 163 16.92 9.82 -1.99
N LEU A 164 15.87 10.55 -1.56
CA LEU A 164 14.50 10.04 -1.58
C LEU A 164 14.04 9.66 -2.99
N LEU A 165 14.37 10.47 -3.99
CA LEU A 165 14.03 10.22 -5.38
C LEU A 165 14.74 8.97 -5.91
N ILE A 166 16.06 8.85 -5.68
CA ILE A 166 16.85 7.69 -6.10
C ILE A 166 16.38 6.42 -5.38
N ALA A 167 16.11 6.51 -4.07
CA ALA A 167 15.56 5.40 -3.30
C ALA A 167 14.18 4.95 -3.81
N GLY A 168 13.31 5.90 -4.19
CA GLY A 168 12.02 5.58 -4.78
C GLY A 168 12.12 4.89 -6.15
N VAL A 169 13.01 5.37 -7.02
CA VAL A 169 13.25 4.76 -8.33
C VAL A 169 13.86 3.37 -8.19
N THR A 170 14.88 3.22 -7.34
CA THR A 170 15.50 1.91 -7.09
C THR A 170 14.48 0.93 -6.49
N MET A 171 13.68 1.33 -5.51
CA MET A 171 12.60 0.49 -4.96
C MET A 171 11.60 0.05 -6.03
N ALA A 172 11.16 0.96 -6.91
CA ALA A 172 10.23 0.63 -7.97
C ALA A 172 10.84 -0.34 -9.00
N VAL A 173 12.07 -0.10 -9.43
CA VAL A 173 12.75 -0.95 -10.44
C VAL A 173 13.10 -2.31 -9.84
N PHE A 174 13.86 -2.35 -8.75
CA PHE A 174 14.27 -3.61 -8.13
C PHE A 174 13.08 -4.41 -7.61
N GLY A 175 12.07 -3.77 -7.01
CA GLY A 175 10.88 -4.46 -6.53
C GLY A 175 10.04 -5.05 -7.66
N THR A 176 9.93 -4.37 -8.81
CA THR A 176 9.24 -4.92 -9.99
C THR A 176 10.07 -6.06 -10.60
N CYS A 177 11.38 -5.91 -10.72
CA CYS A 177 12.26 -6.96 -11.23
C CYS A 177 12.21 -8.22 -10.37
N ASP A 178 12.27 -8.08 -9.04
CA ASP A 178 12.16 -9.19 -8.09
C ASP A 178 10.83 -9.92 -8.24
N THR A 179 9.74 -9.15 -8.35
CA THR A 179 8.40 -9.71 -8.54
C THR A 179 8.23 -10.44 -9.88
N ILE A 180 8.81 -9.91 -10.96
CA ILE A 180 8.77 -10.58 -12.28
C ILE A 180 9.63 -11.83 -12.25
N TYR A 181 10.80 -11.76 -11.63
CA TYR A 181 11.70 -12.90 -11.49
C TYR A 181 11.01 -14.03 -10.73
N SER A 182 10.35 -13.73 -9.60
CA SER A 182 9.63 -14.74 -8.81
C SER A 182 8.51 -15.42 -9.61
N VAL A 183 7.79 -14.67 -10.44
CA VAL A 183 6.75 -15.24 -11.31
C VAL A 183 7.33 -16.17 -12.38
N VAL A 184 8.50 -15.84 -12.92
CA VAL A 184 9.16 -16.63 -13.97
C VAL A 184 9.85 -17.86 -13.39
N SER A 185 10.47 -17.76 -12.21
CA SER A 185 11.13 -18.88 -11.55
C SER A 185 10.16 -19.86 -10.89
N GLY A 186 8.90 -19.46 -10.68
CA GLY A 186 7.85 -20.32 -10.15
C GLY A 186 7.93 -20.56 -8.64
N ASP A 187 8.63 -19.68 -7.92
CA ASP A 187 8.70 -19.62 -6.45
C ASP A 187 7.61 -18.70 -5.87
#